data_AF-A0A852C522-F1
#
_entry.id   AF-A0A852C522-F1
#
_cell.length_a   1.000
_cell.length_b   1.000
_cell.length_c   1.000
_cell.angle_alpha   90.00
_cell.angle_beta   90.00
_cell.angle_gamma   90.00
#
_symmetry.space_group_name_H-M   'P 1'
#
loop_
_entity.id
_entity.type
_entity.pdbx_description
1 polymer ?
#
loop_
_entity_poly.entity_id
_entity_poly.type
_entity_poly.pdbx_seq_one_letter_code
_entity_poly.pdbx_strand_id
1 'polypeptide(L)'
;CPDDVRLFGFVRFTTGDAMSKRVKFALITWIGEDVSGLQRAKTGTDKTLVKEVVQNFAKEFVISDHKELDEDYIKNELKKAGGANYDAQTE
;
A
#
# COMPACT_ATOMS: atom_id res chain seq x y z
N CYS A 1 -1.71 10.82 -8.83
CA CYS A 1 -1.70 11.69 -7.63
C CYS A 1 -0.88 12.93 -7.97
N PRO A 2 -1.22 14.14 -7.52
CA PRO A 2 -0.39 15.31 -7.84
C PRO A 2 1.00 15.23 -7.17
N ASP A 3 2.02 15.82 -7.82
CA ASP A 3 3.41 15.81 -7.32
C ASP A 3 3.65 16.83 -6.20
N ASP A 4 2.78 17.84 -6.07
CA ASP A 4 2.84 18.90 -5.07
C ASP A 4 2.09 18.56 -3.76
N VAL A 5 1.57 17.33 -3.65
CA VAL A 5 0.82 16.88 -2.47
C VAL A 5 1.38 15.63 -1.80
N ARG A 6 1.11 15.50 -0.51
CA ARG A 6 1.26 14.26 0.25
C ARG A 6 -0.08 13.81 0.80
N LEU A 7 -0.33 12.52 0.82
CA LEU A 7 -1.59 11.96 1.32
C LEU A 7 -1.41 10.52 1.82
N PHE A 8 -2.42 10.04 2.54
CA PHE A 8 -2.54 8.64 2.93
C PHE A 8 -3.77 8.03 2.25
N GLY A 9 -3.60 6.85 1.65
CA GLY A 9 -4.66 6.06 1.05
C GLY A 9 -4.80 4.72 1.77
N PHE A 10 -5.97 4.43 2.31
CA PHE A 10 -6.31 3.11 2.85
C PHE A 10 -7.17 2.37 1.83
N VAL A 11 -6.59 1.38 1.15
CA VAL A 11 -7.18 0.80 -0.06
C VAL A 11 -7.42 -0.69 0.14
N ARG A 12 -8.62 -1.13 -0.26
CA ARG A 12 -9.04 -2.54 -0.23
C ARG A 12 -8.68 -3.23 -1.55
N PHE A 13 -8.00 -4.36 -1.45
CA PHE A 13 -7.71 -5.25 -2.57
C PHE A 13 -8.34 -6.63 -2.33
N THR A 14 -8.77 -7.28 -3.42
CA THR A 14 -9.08 -8.70 -3.41
C THR A 14 -7.88 -9.44 -4.01
N THR A 15 -7.28 -10.35 -3.25
CA THR A 15 -6.07 -11.09 -3.61
C THR A 15 -6.31 -12.60 -3.47
N GLY A 16 -5.40 -13.40 -4.01
CA GLY A 16 -5.47 -14.87 -3.99
C GLY A 16 -5.81 -15.47 -5.35
N ASP A 17 -6.06 -16.78 -5.35
CA ASP A 17 -6.26 -17.63 -6.52
C ASP A 17 -7.72 -18.12 -6.61
N ALA A 18 -7.98 -19.07 -7.53
CA ALA A 18 -9.31 -19.64 -7.74
C ALA A 18 -9.89 -20.34 -6.49
N MET A 19 -9.02 -20.87 -5.61
CA MET A 19 -9.39 -21.66 -4.44
C MET A 19 -9.50 -20.81 -3.17
N SER A 20 -8.86 -19.63 -3.13
CA SER A 20 -8.91 -18.74 -1.99
C SER A 20 -8.83 -17.27 -2.39
N LYS A 21 -9.99 -16.60 -2.47
CA LYS A 21 -10.09 -15.13 -2.56
C LYS A 21 -10.12 -14.51 -1.18
N ARG A 22 -9.20 -13.59 -0.89
CA ARG A 22 -9.08 -12.90 0.40
C ARG A 22 -9.03 -11.40 0.21
N VAL A 23 -9.78 -10.70 1.04
CA VAL A 23 -9.66 -9.25 1.16
C VAL A 23 -8.41 -8.91 1.94
N LYS A 24 -7.61 -7.99 1.42
CA LYS A 24 -6.48 -7.39 2.12
C LYS A 24 -6.55 -5.89 1.97
N PHE A 25 -5.97 -5.18 2.93
CA PHE A 25 -5.86 -3.73 2.88
C PHE A 25 -4.40 -3.33 2.78
N ALA A 26 -4.14 -2.25 2.03
CA ALA A 26 -2.86 -1.57 2.01
C ALA A 26 -3.03 -0.17 2.59
N LEU A 27 -2.03 0.27 3.36
CA LEU A 27 -1.87 1.68 3.70
C LEU A 27 -0.80 2.27 2.79
N ILE A 28 -1.18 3.18 1.91
CA ILE A 28 -0.29 3.84 0.96
C ILE A 28 -0.03 5.27 1.44
N THR A 29 1.23 5.63 1.63
CA THR A 29 1.68 7.00 1.87
C THR A 29 2.22 7.53 0.56
N TRP A 30 1.50 8.45 -0.09
CA TRP A 30 1.98 9.16 -1.26
C TRP A 30 2.74 10.41 -0.83
N ILE A 31 3.95 10.59 -1.35
CA ILE A 31 4.76 11.78 -1.14
C ILE A 31 5.23 12.26 -2.51
N GLY A 32 4.49 13.17 -3.13
CA GLY A 32 4.87 13.72 -4.42
C GLY A 32 6.28 14.34 -4.40
N GLU A 33 6.94 14.35 -5.55
CA GLU A 33 8.34 14.79 -5.65
C GLU A 33 8.49 16.29 -5.34
N ASP A 34 7.48 17.09 -5.67
CA ASP A 34 7.46 18.55 -5.54
C ASP A 34 6.96 19.05 -4.17
N VAL A 35 6.64 18.17 -3.22
CA VAL A 35 6.28 18.61 -1.86
C VAL A 35 7.46 19.27 -1.16
N SER A 36 7.18 20.33 -0.40
CA SER A 36 8.21 21.04 0.36
C SER A 36 8.92 20.13 1.38
N GLY A 37 10.18 20.45 1.71
CA GLY A 37 10.94 19.70 2.71
C GLY A 37 10.24 19.62 4.08
N LEU A 38 9.53 20.67 4.49
CA LEU A 38 8.76 20.68 5.73
C LEU A 38 7.57 19.72 5.67
N GLN A 39 6.84 19.68 4.55
CA GLN A 39 5.74 18.73 4.37
C GLN A 39 6.27 17.29 4.37
N ARG A 40 7.39 17.03 3.68
CA ARG A 40 8.05 15.72 3.66
C ARG A 40 8.47 15.25 5.05
N ALA A 41 9.06 16.14 5.86
CA ALA A 41 9.44 15.85 7.24
C ALA A 41 8.23 15.52 8.12
N LYS A 42 7.11 16.25 7.95
CA LYS A 42 5.88 16.01 8.72
C LYS A 42 5.18 14.70 8.37
N THR A 43 5.42 14.13 7.19
CA THR A 43 4.79 12.87 6.77
C THR A 43 5.03 11.74 7.78
N GLY A 44 6.22 11.64 8.37
CA GLY A 44 6.54 10.60 9.34
C GLY A 44 5.67 10.68 10.60
N THR A 45 5.52 11.88 11.16
CA THR A 45 4.68 12.13 12.34
C THR A 45 3.21 11.85 12.03
N ASP A 46 2.70 12.40 10.93
CA ASP A 46 1.29 12.21 10.56
C ASP A 46 0.97 10.74 10.26
N LYS A 47 1.93 10.00 9.71
CA LYS A 47 1.79 8.57 9.45
C LYS A 47 1.62 7.77 10.73
N THR A 48 2.35 8.11 11.79
CA THR A 48 2.16 7.48 13.11
C THR A 48 0.73 7.72 13.59
N LEU A 49 0.22 8.95 13.50
CA LEU A 49 -1.16 9.29 13.88
C LEU A 49 -2.21 8.55 13.04
N VAL A 50 -1.99 8.42 11.72
CA VAL A 50 -2.89 7.65 10.85
C VAL A 50 -2.92 6.17 11.25
N LYS A 51 -1.78 5.59 11.63
CA LYS A 51 -1.68 4.19 12.07
C LYS A 51 -2.32 3.92 13.43
N GLU A 52 -2.55 4.94 14.26
CA GLU A 52 -3.34 4.79 15.48
C GLU A 52 -4.80 4.45 15.17
N VAL A 53 -5.33 4.96 14.06
CA VAL A 53 -6.71 4.72 13.60
C VAL A 53 -6.79 3.55 12.61
N VAL A 54 -5.87 3.50 11.65
CA VAL A 54 -5.82 2.48 10.59
C VAL A 54 -4.85 1.37 11.01
N GLN A 55 -5.37 0.41 11.77
CA GLN A 55 -4.56 -0.66 12.34
C GLN A 55 -4.55 -1.95 11.51
N ASN A 56 -5.61 -2.21 10.74
CA ASN A 56 -5.77 -3.46 10.00
C ASN A 56 -5.41 -3.30 8.52
N PHE A 57 -4.12 -3.44 8.22
CA PHE A 57 -3.60 -3.52 6.85
C PHE A 57 -2.52 -4.61 6.77
N ALA A 58 -2.39 -5.25 5.61
CA ALA A 58 -1.42 -6.31 5.40
C ALA A 58 -0.02 -5.77 5.10
N LYS A 59 0.07 -4.61 4.43
CA LYS A 59 1.34 -3.95 4.12
C LYS A 59 1.17 -2.43 4.01
N GLU A 60 2.22 -1.72 4.44
CA GLU A 60 2.38 -0.29 4.27
C GLU A 60 3.30 -0.02 3.08
N PHE A 61 2.95 0.97 2.26
CA PHE A 61 3.75 1.43 1.14
C PHE A 61 4.05 2.91 1.31
N VAL A 62 5.28 3.33 1.01
CA VAL A 62 5.65 4.74 0.90
C VAL A 62 6.11 4.93 -0.53
N ILE A 63 5.37 5.74 -1.29
CA ILE A 63 5.48 5.85 -2.74
C ILE A 63 5.66 7.32 -3.11
N SER A 64 6.62 7.60 -3.99
CA SER A 64 6.86 8.93 -4.54
C SER A 64 6.84 8.98 -6.07
N ASP A 65 6.96 7.84 -6.75
CA ASP A 65 6.85 7.72 -8.22
C ASP A 65 5.50 7.09 -8.59
N HIS A 66 4.82 7.63 -9.59
CA HIS A 66 3.61 7.03 -10.15
C HIS A 66 3.78 5.62 -10.68
N LYS A 67 4.98 5.27 -11.16
CA LYS A 67 5.28 3.92 -11.65
C LYS A 67 5.22 2.87 -10.54
N GLU A 68 5.45 3.27 -9.30
CA GLU A 68 5.31 2.40 -8.13
C GLU A 68 3.86 2.30 -7.63
N LEU A 69 2.99 3.23 -8.04
CA LEU A 69 1.55 3.21 -7.79
C LEU A 69 0.82 2.33 -8.82
N ASP A 70 1.38 1.15 -9.09
CA ASP A 70 0.82 0.15 -9.99
C ASP A 70 -0.01 -0.87 -9.20
N GLU A 71 -1.23 -1.15 -9.67
CA GLU A 71 -2.16 -2.03 -8.97
C GLU A 71 -1.66 -3.47 -8.89
N ASP A 72 -1.05 -3.98 -9.96
CA ASP A 72 -0.57 -5.36 -10.02
C ASP A 72 0.66 -5.54 -9.12
N TYR A 73 1.57 -4.56 -9.10
CA TYR A 73 2.67 -4.51 -8.13
C TYR A 73 2.16 -4.57 -6.69
N ILE A 74 1.22 -3.69 -6.31
CA ILE A 74 0.66 -3.65 -4.95
C ILE A 74 -0.04 -4.98 -4.61
N LYS A 75 -0.83 -5.53 -5.52
CA LYS A 75 -1.48 -6.85 -5.34
C LYS A 75 -0.46 -7.96 -5.13
N ASN A 76 0.62 -7.97 -5.90
CA ASN A 76 1.68 -8.97 -5.78
C ASN A 76 2.39 -8.88 -4.42
N GLU A 77 2.70 -7.67 -3.97
CA GLU A 77 3.28 -7.44 -2.65
C GLU A 77 2.33 -7.85 -1.51
N LEU A 78 1.03 -7.58 -1.67
CA LEU A 78 0.01 -8.04 -0.73
C LEU A 78 -0.16 -9.56 -0.74
N LYS A 79 -0.06 -10.24 -1.90
CA LYS A 79 -0.07 -11.71 -2.00
C LYS A 79 1.09 -12.30 -1.18
N LYS A 80 2.32 -11.82 -1.40
CA LYS A 80 3.52 -12.24 -0.66
C LYS A 80 3.35 -12.09 0.86
N ALA A 81 2.77 -10.97 1.31
CA ALA A 81 2.53 -10.71 2.73
C ALA A 81 1.52 -11.67 3.40
N GLY A 82 0.70 -12.41 2.64
CA GLY A 82 -0.27 -13.36 3.23
C GLY A 82 0.06 -14.83 3.09
N GLY A 83 1.27 -15.19 2.65
CA GLY A 83 1.88 -16.51 2.86
C GLY A 83 1.23 -17.75 2.22
N ALA A 84 0.07 -17.64 1.58
CA ALA A 84 -0.64 -18.75 0.95
C ALA A 84 -0.85 -18.47 -0.55
N ASN A 85 -0.14 -19.21 -1.41
CA ASN A 85 -0.35 -19.30 -2.85
C ASN A 85 -0.50 -20.78 -3.18
N TYR A 86 -1.66 -21.21 -3.72
CA TYR A 86 -1.93 -22.61 -4.05
C TYR A 86 -1.71 -22.94 -5.53
N ASP A 87 -1.32 -21.96 -6.34
CA ASP A 87 -1.03 -22.13 -7.77
C ASP A 87 0.08 -23.17 -8.07
N ALA A 88 0.92 -23.49 -7.07
CA ALA A 88 1.99 -24.49 -7.18
C ALA A 88 1.54 -25.95 -6.91
N GLN A 89 0.26 -26.18 -6.61
CA GLN A 89 -0.28 -27.53 -6.34
C GLN A 89 -1.15 -28.09 -7.47
N THR A 90 -1.36 -27.34 -8.54
CA THR A 90 -1.95 -27.84 -9.79
C THR A 90 -0.84 -28.29 -10.75
N GLU A 91 -0.22 -29.42 -10.43
CA GLU A 91 0.42 -30.33 -11.40
C GLU A 91 -0.15 -31.74 -11.21
#